data_AF-A0A2Z4LW66-F1
#
_entry.id   AF-A0A2Z4LW66-F1
#
_cell.length_a   1.000
_cell.length_b   1.000
_cell.length_c   1.000
_cell.angle_alpha   90.00
_cell.angle_beta   90.00
_cell.angle_gamma   90.00
#
_symmetry.space_group_name_H-M   'P 1'
#
loop_
_entity.id
_entity.type
_entity.pdbx_description
1 polymer ?
#
loop_
_entity_poly.entity_id
_entity_poly.type
_entity_poly.pdbx_seq_one_letter_code
_entity_poly.pdbx_strand_id
1 'polypeptide(L)'
;MEDIFLPAHCHSIFHQLLEYASDTDSKLILLDEILEIGDKKEIPLLEELENCTELLLSNKAFEIKEKLIAKLGLANSEDEDLMPMSLCFLYDEFNIKPPKVDDDLDLDFELSVAVFDTELSDYQK
;
A
#
# COMPACT_ATOMS: atom_id res chain seq x y z
N MET A 1 36.22 -8.04 -15.86
CA MET A 1 34.95 -8.77 -15.68
C MET A 1 33.88 -7.74 -15.98
N GLU A 2 33.13 -7.94 -17.06
CA GLU A 2 31.99 -7.07 -17.38
C GLU A 2 30.92 -7.32 -16.32
N ASP A 3 30.62 -6.30 -15.53
CA ASP A 3 29.47 -6.30 -14.62
C ASP A 3 28.21 -6.36 -15.47
N ILE A 4 27.71 -7.59 -15.66
CA ILE A 4 26.43 -7.85 -16.30
C ILE A 4 25.39 -7.21 -15.37
N PHE A 5 24.83 -6.08 -15.81
CA PHE A 5 23.70 -5.38 -15.20
C PHE A 5 22.48 -6.31 -15.20
N LEU A 6 22.44 -7.25 -14.25
CA LEU A 6 21.26 -8.07 -14.02
C LEU A 6 20.15 -7.16 -13.49
N PRO A 7 18.93 -7.26 -14.03
CA PRO A 7 17.83 -6.44 -13.54
C PRO A 7 17.58 -6.71 -12.05
N ALA A 8 17.14 -5.68 -11.32
CA ALA A 8 17.16 -5.67 -9.86
C ALA A 8 16.36 -6.82 -9.22
N HIS A 9 15.34 -7.33 -9.91
CA HIS A 9 14.54 -8.48 -9.48
C HIS A 9 15.33 -9.80 -9.41
N CYS A 10 16.40 -9.97 -10.20
CA CYS A 10 17.24 -11.18 -10.15
C CYS A 10 18.14 -11.24 -8.90
N HIS A 11 18.23 -10.15 -8.14
CA HIS A 11 18.94 -10.14 -6.86
C HIS A 11 18.10 -10.67 -5.69
N SER A 12 16.81 -10.89 -5.92
CA SER A 12 15.94 -11.59 -4.98
C SER A 12 16.29 -13.07 -4.89
N ILE A 13 16.29 -13.61 -3.69
CA ILE A 13 16.45 -15.06 -3.45
C ILE A 13 15.17 -15.80 -3.84
N PHE A 14 14.03 -15.12 -3.76
CA PHE A 14 12.71 -15.67 -4.07
C PHE A 14 12.37 -15.67 -5.55
N HIS A 15 13.06 -14.87 -6.39
CA HIS A 15 12.81 -14.84 -7.83
C HIS A 15 12.88 -16.23 -8.46
N GLN A 16 13.94 -16.99 -8.17
CA GLN A 16 14.10 -18.35 -8.67
C GLN A 16 13.00 -19.28 -8.13
N LEU A 17 12.64 -19.16 -6.85
CA LEU A 17 11.61 -20.00 -6.24
C LEU A 17 10.23 -19.75 -6.87
N LEU A 18 9.91 -18.48 -7.15
CA LEU A 18 8.65 -18.07 -7.78
C LEU A 18 8.59 -18.44 -9.26
N GLU A 19 9.73 -18.42 -9.97
CA GLU A 19 9.82 -18.83 -11.36
C GLU A 19 9.54 -20.33 -11.53
N TYR A 20 10.10 -21.17 -10.67
CA TYR A 20 9.93 -22.62 -10.72
C TYR A 20 8.70 -23.14 -9.96
N ALA A 21 8.00 -22.30 -9.18
CA ALA A 21 6.76 -22.69 -8.54
C ALA A 21 5.65 -22.93 -9.58
N SER A 22 5.18 -24.16 -9.67
CA SER A 22 4.13 -24.56 -10.62
C SER A 22 2.73 -24.14 -10.21
N ASP A 23 2.50 -23.98 -8.91
CA ASP A 23 1.19 -23.78 -8.30
C ASP A 23 1.06 -22.38 -7.68
N THR A 24 -0.14 -21.81 -7.85
CA THR A 24 -0.47 -20.48 -7.33
C THR A 24 -0.42 -20.43 -5.81
N ASP A 25 -0.80 -21.52 -5.12
CA ASP A 25 -0.79 -21.58 -3.66
C ASP A 25 0.63 -21.50 -3.09
N SER A 26 1.59 -22.22 -3.66
CA SER A 26 3.00 -22.07 -3.28
C SER A 26 3.53 -20.66 -3.53
N LYS A 27 3.14 -20.01 -4.64
CA LYS A 27 3.52 -18.62 -4.90
C LYS A 27 2.96 -17.66 -3.85
N LEU A 28 1.72 -17.88 -3.42
CA LEU A 28 1.11 -17.08 -2.35
C LEU A 28 1.82 -17.28 -1.01
N ILE A 29 2.22 -18.50 -0.68
CA ILE A 29 3.01 -18.79 0.53
C ILE A 29 4.37 -18.09 0.45
N LEU A 30 5.05 -18.16 -0.71
CA LEU A 30 6.34 -17.49 -0.90
C LEU A 30 6.23 -15.97 -0.73
N LEU A 31 5.13 -15.36 -1.16
CA LEU A 31 4.86 -13.93 -0.93
C LEU A 31 4.75 -13.60 0.57
N ASP A 32 4.12 -14.46 1.37
CA ASP A 32 4.05 -14.28 2.82
C ASP A 32 5.45 -14.43 3.46
N GLU A 33 6.26 -15.37 3.00
CA GLU A 33 7.64 -15.54 3.48
C GLU A 33 8.54 -14.34 3.14
N ILE A 34 8.34 -13.70 1.97
CA ILE A 34 9.04 -12.45 1.59
C ILE A 34 8.80 -11.36 2.65
N LEU A 35 7.56 -11.22 3.14
CA LEU A 35 7.22 -10.25 4.18
C LEU A 35 7.93 -10.55 5.49
N GLU A 36 8.01 -11.82 5.87
CA GLU A 36 8.66 -12.26 7.11
C GLU A 36 10.17 -11.96 7.08
N ILE A 37 10.85 -12.27 5.97
CA ILE A 37 12.28 -11.96 5.78
C ILE A 37 12.52 -10.44 5.82
N GLY A 38 11.67 -9.66 5.13
CA GLY A 38 11.73 -8.20 5.18
C GLY A 38 13.00 -7.61 4.56
N ASP A 39 13.45 -8.13 3.42
CA ASP A 39 14.59 -7.56 2.67
C ASP A 39 14.09 -6.53 1.62
N LYS A 40 14.80 -5.41 1.50
CA LYS A 40 14.56 -4.34 0.52
C LYS A 40 14.74 -4.82 -0.91
N LYS A 41 15.59 -5.83 -1.13
CA LYS A 41 15.88 -6.38 -2.46
C LYS A 41 14.70 -7.10 -3.11
N GLU A 42 13.65 -7.38 -2.33
CA GLU A 42 12.45 -8.07 -2.78
C GLU A 42 11.41 -7.12 -3.40
N ILE A 43 11.54 -5.81 -3.15
CA ILE A 43 10.59 -4.79 -3.65
C ILE A 43 10.47 -4.83 -5.20
N PRO A 44 11.57 -4.86 -5.98
CA PRO A 44 11.47 -4.92 -7.45
C PRO A 44 10.77 -6.19 -7.95
N LEU A 45 10.90 -7.31 -7.23
CA LEU A 45 10.22 -8.55 -7.58
C LEU A 45 8.72 -8.44 -7.32
N LEU A 46 8.31 -7.80 -6.22
CA LEU A 46 6.89 -7.58 -5.90
C LEU A 46 6.22 -6.64 -6.92
N GLU A 47 6.93 -5.63 -7.42
CA GLU A 47 6.43 -4.74 -8.48
C GLU A 47 6.20 -5.48 -9.80
N GLU A 48 7.05 -6.45 -10.14
CA GLU A 48 6.82 -7.30 -11.32
C GLU A 48 5.63 -8.23 -11.12
N LEU A 49 5.46 -8.79 -9.92
CA LEU A 49 4.33 -9.65 -9.59
C LEU A 49 3.00 -8.88 -9.55
N GLU A 50 3.02 -7.61 -9.17
CA GLU A 50 1.86 -6.71 -9.22
C GLU A 50 1.35 -6.55 -10.66
N ASN A 51 2.25 -6.52 -11.64
CA ASN A 51 1.92 -6.39 -13.07
C ASN A 51 1.55 -7.73 -13.76
N CYS A 52 1.41 -8.82 -13.01
CA CYS A 52 1.05 -10.13 -13.57
C CYS A 52 -0.45 -10.26 -13.90
N THR A 53 -0.77 -11.14 -14.85
CA THR A 53 -2.15 -11.41 -15.30
C THR A 53 -3.04 -12.07 -14.24
N GLU A 54 -2.43 -12.80 -13.30
CA GLU A 54 -3.14 -13.52 -12.23
C GLU A 54 -3.53 -12.55 -11.11
N LEU A 55 -4.82 -12.16 -11.06
CA LEU A 55 -5.34 -11.16 -10.11
C LEU A 55 -5.06 -11.50 -8.64
N LEU A 56 -5.11 -12.78 -8.25
CA LEU A 56 -4.84 -13.20 -6.89
C LEU A 56 -3.38 -12.94 -6.48
N LEU A 57 -2.44 -13.20 -7.39
CA LEU A 57 -1.01 -12.96 -7.13
C LEU A 57 -0.71 -11.47 -7.16
N SER A 58 -1.30 -10.72 -8.10
CA SER A 58 -1.13 -9.27 -8.21
C SER A 58 -1.60 -8.55 -6.93
N ASN A 59 -2.83 -8.82 -6.48
CA ASN A 59 -3.37 -8.21 -5.26
C ASN A 59 -2.54 -8.58 -4.03
N LYS A 60 -2.13 -9.84 -3.92
CA LYS A 60 -1.29 -10.30 -2.81
C LYS A 60 0.09 -9.63 -2.84
N ALA A 61 0.72 -9.52 -4.01
CA ALA A 61 2.01 -8.87 -4.18
C ALA A 61 1.93 -7.39 -3.78
N PHE A 62 0.86 -6.69 -4.16
CA PHE A 62 0.60 -5.31 -3.73
C PHE A 62 0.50 -5.19 -2.21
N GLU A 63 -0.35 -5.99 -1.56
CA GLU A 63 -0.49 -5.97 -0.10
C GLU A 63 0.83 -6.25 0.63
N ILE A 64 1.60 -7.23 0.14
CA ILE A 64 2.91 -7.57 0.71
C ILE A 64 3.91 -6.44 0.48
N LYS A 65 3.90 -5.80 -0.68
CA LYS A 65 4.77 -4.65 -1.00
C LYS A 65 4.50 -3.51 -0.03
N GLU A 66 3.25 -3.12 0.17
CA GLU A 66 2.88 -2.06 1.12
C GLU A 66 3.32 -2.41 2.54
N LYS A 67 3.03 -3.63 3.00
CA LYS A 67 3.43 -4.09 4.34
C LYS A 67 4.95 -4.12 4.52
N LEU A 68 5.69 -4.52 3.48
CA LEU A 68 7.15 -4.59 3.50
C LEU A 68 7.75 -3.18 3.50
N ILE A 69 7.23 -2.25 2.69
CA ILE A 69 7.62 -0.83 2.68
C ILE A 69 7.35 -0.20 4.05
N ALA A 70 6.17 -0.44 4.64
CA ALA A 70 5.82 0.03 5.98
C ALA A 70 6.76 -0.55 7.06
N LYS A 71 7.04 -1.86 7.01
CA LYS A 71 7.95 -2.55 7.94
C LYS A 71 9.39 -2.02 7.83
N LEU A 72 9.80 -1.59 6.64
CA LEU A 72 11.13 -1.03 6.37
C LEU A 72 11.23 0.48 6.62
N GLY A 73 10.12 1.14 6.96
CA GLY A 73 10.05 2.59 7.15
C GLY A 73 10.37 3.38 5.88
N LEU A 74 10.08 2.80 4.71
CA LEU A 74 10.32 3.40 3.40
C LEU A 74 9.07 4.07 2.81
N ALA A 75 7.99 4.23 3.59
CA ALA A 75 6.80 4.93 3.15
C ALA A 75 7.19 6.33 2.68
N ASN A 76 7.21 6.52 1.36
CA ASN A 76 7.31 7.84 0.78
C ASN A 76 5.97 8.51 1.06
N SER A 77 5.99 9.65 1.74
CA SER A 77 4.81 10.47 2.03
C SER A 77 4.16 11.07 0.76
N GLU A 78 4.54 10.61 -0.44
CA GLU A 78 4.12 11.17 -1.73
C GLU A 78 2.89 10.46 -2.30
N ASP A 79 2.62 9.21 -1.90
CA ASP A 79 1.46 8.44 -2.40
C ASP A 79 0.20 8.60 -1.52
N GLU A 80 0.33 9.08 -0.27
CA GLU A 80 -0.84 9.31 0.62
C GLU A 80 -1.82 10.37 0.07
N ASP A 81 -1.35 11.24 -0.84
CA ASP A 81 -2.14 12.32 -1.43
C ASP A 81 -2.83 11.94 -2.76
N LEU A 82 -2.60 10.73 -3.28
CA LEU A 82 -3.08 10.34 -4.61
C LEU A 82 -4.47 9.70 -4.54
N MET A 83 -5.46 10.43 -5.06
CA MET A 83 -6.84 9.95 -5.15
C MET A 83 -7.01 8.92 -6.29
N PRO A 84 -7.86 7.89 -6.12
CA PRO A 84 -8.17 6.94 -7.19
C PRO A 84 -8.71 7.62 -8.46
N MET A 85 -8.23 7.21 -9.63
CA MET A 85 -8.59 7.83 -10.92
C MET A 85 -10.11 7.76 -11.21
N SER A 86 -10.79 6.70 -10.77
CA SER A 86 -12.25 6.58 -10.86
C SER A 86 -12.97 7.71 -10.12
N LEU A 87 -12.40 8.19 -9.01
CA LEU A 87 -12.95 9.27 -8.22
C LEU A 87 -12.72 10.64 -8.89
N CYS A 88 -11.60 10.82 -9.60
CA CYS A 88 -11.37 12.02 -10.41
C CYS A 88 -12.47 12.24 -11.46
N PHE A 89 -12.88 11.18 -12.16
CA PHE A 89 -13.96 11.27 -13.16
C PHE A 89 -15.30 11.69 -12.54
N LEU A 90 -15.61 11.20 -11.34
CA LEU A 90 -16.83 11.57 -10.62
C LEU A 90 -16.80 13.05 -10.22
N TYR A 91 -15.67 13.56 -9.75
CA TYR A 91 -15.56 14.97 -9.39
C TYR A 91 -15.76 15.89 -10.60
N ASP A 92 -15.24 15.51 -11.76
CA ASP A 92 -15.48 16.24 -13.00
C ASP A 92 -16.95 16.17 -13.45
N GLU A 93 -17.57 14.98 -13.41
CA GLU A 93 -18.97 14.79 -13.80
C GLU A 93 -19.94 15.60 -12.93
N PHE A 94 -19.74 15.56 -11.61
CA PHE A 94 -20.58 16.27 -10.65
C PHE A 94 -20.13 17.72 -10.40
N ASN A 95 -19.08 18.20 -11.07
CA ASN A 95 -18.44 19.51 -10.83
C ASN A 95 -18.10 19.75 -9.35
N ILE A 96 -17.73 18.68 -8.64
CA ILE A 96 -17.30 18.74 -7.24
C ILE A 96 -15.88 19.30 -7.22
N LYS A 97 -15.69 20.37 -6.45
CA LYS A 97 -14.38 21.00 -6.24
C LYS A 97 -14.07 21.02 -4.75
N PRO A 98 -12.81 20.87 -4.36
CA PRO A 98 -12.43 21.06 -2.97
C PRO A 98 -12.85 22.46 -2.51
N PRO A 99 -13.23 22.62 -1.23
CA PRO A 99 -13.48 23.94 -0.67
C PRO A 99 -12.21 24.80 -0.83
N LYS A 100 -12.40 26.11 -1.02
CA LYS A 100 -11.28 27.04 -0.95
C LYS A 100 -10.76 26.99 0.48
N VAL A 101 -9.47 26.71 0.64
CA VAL A 101 -8.79 26.92 1.93
C VAL A 101 -8.71 28.42 2.09
N ASP A 102 -9.51 28.98 2.99
CA ASP A 102 -9.32 30.36 3.44
C ASP A 102 -8.28 30.30 4.56
N ASP A 103 -7.06 30.79 4.30
CA ASP A 103 -5.97 30.86 5.29
C ASP A 103 -6.34 31.72 6.52
N ASP A 104 -7.39 32.54 6.40
CA ASP A 104 -7.92 33.40 7.46
C ASP A 104 -8.93 32.68 8.38
N LEU A 105 -9.37 31.47 8.02
CA LEU A 105 -10.30 30.66 8.81
C LEU A 105 -9.53 29.65 9.66
N ASP A 106 -9.31 29.98 10.93
CA ASP A 106 -8.84 29.05 11.97
C ASP A 106 -10.02 28.17 12.41
N LEU A 107 -10.48 27.31 11.50
CA LEU A 107 -11.55 26.33 11.72
C LEU A 107 -10.93 24.93 11.75
N ASP A 108 -10.48 24.54 12.92
CA ASP A 108 -10.15 23.17 13.29
C ASP A 108 -11.46 22.41 13.58
N PHE A 109 -11.95 21.64 12.61
CA PHE A 109 -13.02 20.65 12.82
C PHE A 109 -12.52 19.44 13.63
N GLU A 110 -11.66 19.67 14.62
CA GLU A 110 -11.31 18.66 15.60
C GLU A 110 -12.57 18.36 16.41
N LEU A 111 -12.93 17.07 16.46
CA LEU A 111 -13.94 16.58 17.38
C LEU A 111 -13.48 16.91 18.80
N SER A 112 -14.05 17.95 19.41
CA SER A 112 -13.81 18.22 20.82
C SER A 112 -14.15 16.95 21.60
N VAL A 113 -13.22 16.50 22.44
CA VAL A 113 -13.35 15.27 23.24
C VAL A 113 -14.66 15.24 24.06
N ALA A 114 -15.25 16.42 24.31
CA ALA A 114 -16.56 16.61 24.94
C ALA A 114 -17.72 15.84 24.29
N VAL A 115 -17.63 15.46 23.00
CA VAL A 115 -18.65 14.62 22.36
C VAL A 115 -18.71 13.21 22.99
N PHE A 116 -17.56 12.69 23.45
CA PHE A 116 -17.45 11.35 24.01
C PHE A 116 -17.88 11.25 25.49
N ASP A 117 -17.95 12.38 26.20
CA ASP A 117 -18.29 12.39 27.63
C ASP A 117 -19.80 12.20 27.89
N THR A 118 -20.65 12.46 26.90
CA THR A 118 -22.11 12.41 27.05
C THR A 118 -22.69 10.98 27.16
N GLU A 119 -21.95 9.95 26.77
CA GLU A 119 -22.47 8.57 26.65
C GLU A 119 -22.17 7.67 27.87
N LEU A 120 -21.36 8.13 28.84
CA LEU A 120 -20.92 7.30 29.98
C LEU A 120 -21.66 7.55 31.31
N SER A 121 -22.47 8.61 31.41
CA SER A 121 -23.13 8.96 32.68
C SER A 121 -24.45 8.22 32.96
N ASP A 122 -25.03 7.55 31.96
CA ASP A 122 -26.34 6.88 32.09
C ASP A 122 -26.25 5.42 32.58
N TYR A 123 -25.05 4.85 32.71
CA TYR A 123 -24.85 3.47 33.18
C TYR A 123 -24.52 3.32 34.66
N GLN A 124 -24.63 4.39 35.45
CA GLN A 124 -24.47 4.33 36.91
C GLN A 124 -25.70 4.86 37.64
N LYS A 125 -26.82 4.14 37.57
CA LYS A 125 -27.88 4.17 38.60
C LYS A 125 -28.53 2.81 38.79
#